data_AF-A0A8S3B0S7-F1
#
_entry.id   AF-A0A8S3B0S7-F1
#
_cell.length_a   1.000
_cell.length_b   1.000
_cell.length_c   1.000
_cell.angle_alpha   90.00
_cell.angle_beta   90.00
_cell.angle_gamma   90.00
#
_symmetry.space_group_name_H-M   'P 1'
#
loop_
_entity.id
_entity.type
_entity.pdbx_description
1 polymer ?
#
loop_
_entity_poly.entity_id
_entity_poly.type
_entity_poly.pdbx_seq_one_letter_code
_entity_poly.pdbx_strand_id
1 'polypeptide(L)' 'MNILVFIGKENGLFADSMVYRTGIGSSPISAKIGDFNNDFHLDIAVAHSKNDSI' A
#
# COMPACT_ATOMS: atom_id res chain seq x y z
N MET A 1 3.72 10.22 -4.82
CA MET A 1 2.41 10.03 -4.15
C MET A 1 2.54 8.91 -3.14
N ASN A 2 1.59 8.79 -2.21
CA ASN A 2 1.74 7.96 -1.01
C ASN A 2 0.54 7.04 -0.82
N ILE A 3 0.75 5.90 -0.16
CA ILE A 3 -0.31 5.16 0.52
C ILE A 3 -0.11 5.32 2.04
N LEU A 4 -1.21 5.37 2.77
CA LEU A 4 -1.21 5.36 4.24
C LEU A 4 -1.71 4.00 4.71
N VAL A 5 -0.96 3.36 5.59
CA VAL A 5 -1.33 2.08 6.20
C VAL A 5 -1.59 2.30 7.68
N PHE A 6 -2.77 1.86 8.13
CA PHE A 6 -3.19 1.90 9.52
C PHE A 6 -3.32 0.47 10.03
N ILE A 7 -2.60 0.14 11.09
CA ILE A 7 -2.67 -1.19 11.71
C ILE A 7 -3.78 -1.18 12.76
N GLY A 8 -4.74 -2.10 12.62
CA GLY A 8 -5.82 -2.29 13.58
C GLY A 8 -5.29 -2.85 14.91
N LYS A 9 -5.82 -2.34 16.01
CA LYS A 9 -5.56 -2.81 17.38
C LYS A 9 -6.77 -3.62 17.87
N GLU A 10 -6.56 -4.47 18.87
CA GLU A 10 -7.61 -5.33 19.44
C GLU A 10 -8.79 -4.57 20.06
N ASN A 11 -8.61 -3.28 20.35
CA ASN A 11 -9.65 -2.41 20.90
C ASN A 11 -10.48 -1.67 19.82
N GLY A 12 -10.36 -2.06 18.55
CA GLY A 12 -11.10 -1.44 17.43
C GLY A 12 -10.58 -0.08 17.00
N LEU A 13 -9.46 0.40 17.56
CA LEU A 13 -8.76 1.59 17.11
C LEU A 13 -7.65 1.25 16.12
N PHE A 14 -7.15 2.26 15.41
CA PHE A 14 -5.97 2.16 14.56
C PHE A 14 -4.74 2.76 15.23
N ALA A 15 -3.56 2.25 14.90
CA ALA A 15 -2.30 2.92 15.17
C ALA A 15 -2.09 4.13 14.26
N ASP A 16 -1.04 4.92 14.53
CA ASP A 16 -0.66 6.03 13.66
C ASP A 16 -0.33 5.53 12.25
N SER A 17 -0.58 6.39 11.26
CA SER A 17 -0.38 6.04 9.85
C SER A 17 1.09 5.81 9.53
N MET A 18 1.39 4.70 8.86
CA MET A 18 2.65 4.51 8.16
C MET A 18 2.52 4.99 6.72
N VAL A 19 3.47 5.80 6.27
CA VAL A 19 3.46 6.39 4.93
C VAL A 19 4.45 5.65 4.03
N TYR A 20 3.94 5.05 2.96
CA TYR A 20 4.77 4.42 1.93
C TYR A 20 4.69 5.20 0.63
N ARG A 21 5.86 5.58 0.08
CA ARG A 21 5.95 6.33 -1.17
C ARG A 21 5.82 5.36 -2.35
N THR A 22 4.92 5.66 -3.27
CA THR A 22 4.67 4.82 -4.47
C THR A 22 5.39 5.34 -5.72
N GLY A 23 6.37 6.24 -5.55
CA GLY A 23 7.13 6.86 -6.65
C GLY A 23 6.68 8.28 -7.03
N ILE A 24 7.44 8.91 -7.92
CA ILE A 24 7.15 10.24 -8.49
C ILE A 24 6.10 10.09 -9.58
N GLY A 25 5.07 10.96 -9.57
CA GLY A 25 3.98 10.94 -10.55
C GLY A 25 3.10 9.68 -10.51
N SER A 26 3.22 8.85 -9.47
CA SER A 26 2.33 7.70 -9.27
C SER A 26 0.92 8.18 -8.93
N SER A 27 -0.11 7.60 -9.52
CA SER A 27 -1.49 7.83 -9.06
C SER A 27 -2.11 6.49 -8.66
N PRO A 28 -1.93 6.05 -7.39
CA PRO A 28 -2.51 4.79 -6.91
C PRO A 28 -4.02 4.79 -7.10
N ILE A 29 -4.55 3.76 -7.75
CA ILE A 29 -5.99 3.60 -8.03
C ILE A 29 -6.57 2.32 -7.45
N SER A 30 -5.73 1.34 -7.14
CA SER A 30 -6.17 0.05 -6.60
C SER A 30 -5.06 -0.59 -5.77
N ALA A 31 -5.45 -1.41 -4.80
CA ALA A 31 -4.54 -2.22 -3.99
C ALA A 31 -5.13 -3.62 -3.74
N LYS A 32 -4.25 -4.60 -3.59
CA LYS A 32 -4.57 -5.98 -3.20
C LYS A 32 -3.62 -6.45 -2.11
N ILE A 33 -4.13 -7.32 -1.24
CA ILE A 33 -3.38 -7.93 -0.13
C ILE A 33 -3.31 -9.43 -0.38
N GLY A 34 -2.14 -10.01 -0.17
CA GLY A 34 -1.88 -11.45 -0.27
C GLY A 34 -0.41 -11.75 0.02
N ASP A 35 -0.08 -13.00 0.26
CA ASP A 35 1.31 -13.45 0.23
C ASP A 35 1.69 -13.71 -1.23
N PHE A 36 2.47 -12.82 -1.82
CA PHE A 36 2.85 -12.88 -3.24
C PHE A 36 4.24 -13.46 -3.46
N ASN A 37 5.10 -13.48 -2.43
CA ASN A 37 6.47 -13.98 -2.50
C ASN A 37 6.68 -15.32 -1.75
N ASN A 38 5.63 -15.88 -1.14
CA ASN A 38 5.60 -17.12 -0.36
C ASN A 38 6.48 -17.09 0.90
N ASP A 39 6.57 -15.95 1.58
CA ASP A 39 7.33 -15.80 2.82
C ASP A 39 6.48 -15.85 4.10
N PHE A 40 5.18 -16.12 3.96
CA PHE A 40 4.17 -16.13 5.03
C PHE A 40 3.86 -14.75 5.66
N HIS A 41 4.37 -13.65 5.09
CA HIS A 41 3.95 -12.30 5.42
C HIS A 41 2.97 -11.77 4.37
N LEU A 42 2.01 -10.97 4.82
CA LEU A 42 1.09 -10.32 3.89
C LEU A 42 1.79 -9.18 3.17
N ASP A 43 1.78 -9.24 1.85
CA ASP A 43 2.23 -8.19 0.95
C ASP A 43 1.08 -7.27 0.55
N ILE A 44 1.45 -6.07 0.10
CA ILE A 44 0.53 -5.10 -0.51
C ILE A 44 1.00 -4.82 -1.94
N ALA A 45 0.20 -5.22 -2.93
CA ALA A 45 0.40 -4.85 -4.32
C ALA A 45 -0.44 -3.60 -4.65
N VAL A 46 0.20 -2.57 -5.21
CA VAL A 46 -0.45 -1.29 -5.54
C VAL A 46 -0.38 -1.04 -7.04
N ALA A 47 -1.55 -0.86 -7.67
CA ALA A 47 -1.64 -0.44 -9.07
C ALA A 47 -1.79 1.08 -9.15
N HIS A 48 -1.07 1.71 -10.07
CA HIS A 48 -1.16 3.13 -10.35
C HIS A 48 -1.50 3.39 -11.83
N SER A 49 -2.30 4.41 -12.12
CA SER A 49 -2.80 4.71 -13.47
C SER A 49 -1.87 5.64 -14.27
N LYS A 50 -0.54 5.37 -14.32
CA LYS A 50 0.39 6.37 -14.88
C LYS A 50 0.03 6.71 -16.34
N ASN A 51 0.04 8.00 -16.66
CA ASN A 51 0.50 8.45 -17.98
C ASN A 51 2.00 8.16 -18.00
N ASP A 52 2.41 7.13 -18.74
CA ASP A 52 3.82 6.84 -18.91
C ASP A 52 4.52 8.02 -19.58
N SER A 53 5.56 8.52 -18.93
CA SER A 53 6.69 9.09 -19.63
C SER A 53 7.88 8.28 -19.12
N ILE A 54 8.24 7.29 -19.91
CA ILE A 54 9.54 6.61 -19.89
C ILE A 54 10.67 7.61 -20.17
#